data_AF-A0A509KWG1-F1
#
_entry.id   AF-A0A509KWG1-F1
#
_cell.length_a   1.000
_cell.length_b   1.000
_cell.length_c   1.000
_cell.angle_alpha   90.00
_cell.angle_beta   90.00
_cell.angle_gamma   90.00
#
_symmetry.space_group_name_H-M   'P 1'
#
loop_
_entity.id
_entity.type
_entity.pdbx_description
1 polymer ?
#
loop_
_entity_poly.entity_id
_entity_poly.type
_entity_poly.pdbx_seq_one_letter_code
_entity_poly.pdbx_strand_id
1 'polypeptide(L)' 'SLEGIVDFKKEELRLEKEIAKLSKELSAVSNKLSNENFLSKAPGEIVDKVREKHDTLQEKKARLHSNLEKIRTYA' A
#
# COMPACT_ATOMS: atom_id res chain seq x y z
N SER A 1 2.36 33.72 -1.52
CA SER A 1 1.28 33.26 -2.42
C SER A 1 0.65 32.01 -1.85
N LEU A 2 -0.68 31.93 -1.83
CA LEU A 2 -1.45 30.77 -1.31
C LEU A 2 -1.47 29.56 -2.26
N GLU A 3 -0.92 29.70 -3.47
CA GLU A 3 -0.94 28.67 -4.52
C GLU A 3 -0.29 27.35 -4.08
N GLY A 4 0.75 27.38 -3.24
CA GLY A 4 1.36 26.14 -2.72
C GLY A 4 0.50 25.38 -1.70
N ILE A 5 -0.34 26.08 -0.92
CA ILE A 5 -1.13 25.45 0.16
C ILE A 5 -2.28 24.60 -0.41
N VAL A 6 -2.86 25.03 -1.55
CA VAL A 6 -3.91 24.26 -2.23
C VAL A 6 -3.33 22.98 -2.85
N ASP A 7 -2.13 23.06 -3.41
CA ASP A 7 -1.46 21.90 -4.00
C ASP A 7 -1.06 20.85 -2.95
N PHE A 8 -0.59 21.27 -1.78
CA PHE A 8 -0.28 20.34 -0.68
C PHE A 8 -1.52 19.58 -0.19
N LYS A 9 -2.65 20.25 0.04
CA LYS A 9 -3.89 19.58 0.46
C LYS A 9 -4.41 18.60 -0.60
N LYS A 10 -4.32 18.97 -1.88
CA LYS A 10 -4.72 18.09 -2.99
C LYS A 10 -3.82 16.86 -3.07
N GLU A 11 -2.51 17.05 -2.91
CA GLU A 11 -1.54 15.97 -2.94
C GLU A 11 -1.66 15.03 -1.72
N GLU A 12 -1.90 15.58 -0.53
CA GLU A 12 -2.23 14.81 0.67
C GLU A 12 -3.42 13.86 0.41
N LEU A 13 -4.54 14.41 -0.07
CA LEU A 13 -5.74 13.63 -0.38
C LEU A 13 -5.50 12.57 -1.47
N ARG A 14 -4.62 12.86 -2.44
CA ARG A 14 -4.23 11.89 -3.49
C ARG A 14 -3.48 10.72 -2.88
N LEU A 15 -2.47 11.01 -2.05
CA LEU A 15 -1.63 10.01 -1.38
C LEU A 15 -2.45 9.15 -0.41
N GLU A 16 -3.33 9.75 0.39
CA GLU A 16 -4.22 9.01 1.29
C GLU A 16 -5.12 8.01 0.55
N LYS A 17 -5.71 8.44 -0.58
CA LYS A 17 -6.54 7.56 -1.41
C LYS A 17 -5.74 6.41 -2.00
N GLU A 18 -4.51 6.67 -2.44
CA GLU A 18 -3.62 5.64 -2.98
C GLU A 18 -3.20 4.63 -1.91
N ILE A 19 -2.82 5.10 -0.72
CA ILE A 19 -2.52 4.27 0.46
C ILE A 19 -3.71 3.41 0.85
N ALA A 20 -4.93 3.97 0.83
CA ALA A 20 -6.14 3.22 1.14
C ALA A 20 -6.41 2.09 0.14
N LYS A 21 -6.17 2.32 -1.15
CA LYS A 21 -6.27 1.28 -2.19
C LYS A 21 -5.25 0.17 -1.96
N LEU A 22 -3.97 0.53 -1.79
CA LEU A 22 -2.91 -0.45 -1.53
C LEU A 22 -3.17 -1.25 -0.24
N SER A 23 -3.72 -0.60 0.80
CA SER A 23 -4.07 -1.28 2.05
C SER A 23 -5.15 -2.35 1.86
N LYS A 24 -6.16 -2.09 1.02
CA LYS A 24 -7.20 -3.08 0.69
C LYS A 24 -6.61 -4.27 -0.07
N GLU A 25 -5.76 -4.00 -1.06
CA GLU A 25 -5.07 -5.05 -1.82
C GLU A 25 -4.13 -5.87 -0.94
N LEU A 26 -3.37 -5.22 -0.07
CA LEU A 26 -2.46 -5.85 0.87
C LEU A 26 -3.22 -6.74 1.85
N SER A 27 -4.37 -6.30 2.35
CA SER A 27 -5.23 -7.12 3.22
C SER A 27 -5.70 -8.39 2.52
N ALA A 28 -6.11 -8.30 1.25
CA ALA A 28 -6.55 -9.47 0.50
C ALA A 28 -5.44 -10.51 0.33
N VAL A 29 -4.21 -10.10 0.01
CA VAL A 29 -3.08 -11.04 -0.11
C VAL A 29 -2.60 -11.54 1.26
N SER A 30 -2.61 -10.70 2.30
CA SER A 30 -2.28 -11.11 3.67
C SER A 30 -3.25 -12.18 4.17
N ASN A 31 -4.54 -12.04 3.88
CA ASN A 31 -5.55 -13.04 4.23
C ASN A 31 -5.33 -14.39 3.53
N LYS A 32 -4.75 -14.39 2.32
CA LYS A 32 -4.34 -15.64 1.67
C LYS A 32 -3.13 -16.26 2.36
N LEU A 33 -2.13 -15.44 2.70
CA LEU A 33 -0.91 -15.89 3.35
C LEU A 33 -1.10 -16.33 4.80
N SER A 34 -2.17 -15.88 5.47
CA SER A 34 -2.55 -16.37 6.81
C SER A 34 -3.48 -17.58 6.80
N ASN A 35 -3.98 -17.98 5.62
CA ASN A 35 -4.92 -19.09 5.49
C ASN A 35 -4.18 -20.41 5.25
N GLU A 36 -4.09 -21.26 6.27
CA GLU A 36 -3.41 -22.55 6.22
C GLU A 36 -3.96 -23.50 5.13
N ASN A 37 -5.27 -23.44 4.85
CA ASN A 37 -5.89 -24.24 3.80
C ASN A 37 -5.41 -23.79 2.41
N PHE A 38 -5.19 -22.49 2.21
CA PHE A 38 -4.58 -21.99 0.98
C PHE A 38 -3.11 -22.41 0.89
N LEU A 39 -2.33 -22.23 1.96
CA LEU A 39 -0.91 -22.57 1.98
C LEU A 39 -0.64 -24.06 1.75
N SER A 40 -1.50 -24.94 2.26
CA SER A 40 -1.35 -26.39 2.13
C SER A 40 -1.80 -26.96 0.79
N LYS A 41 -2.69 -26.26 0.06
CA LYS A 41 -3.29 -26.77 -1.19
C LYS A 41 -2.86 -26.03 -2.44
N ALA A 42 -2.43 -24.79 -2.32
CA ALA A 42 -1.99 -24.01 -3.47
C ALA A 42 -0.63 -24.54 -3.98
N PRO A 43 -0.40 -24.56 -5.31
CA PRO A 43 0.93 -24.83 -5.86
C PRO A 43 1.95 -23.84 -5.33
N GLY A 44 3.20 -24.29 -5.11
CA GLY A 44 4.28 -23.45 -4.57
C GLY A 44 4.47 -22.14 -5.34
N GLU A 45 4.49 -22.20 -6.67
CA GLU A 45 4.59 -21.01 -7.54
C GLU A 45 3.47 -19.98 -7.28
N ILE A 46 2.26 -20.44 -6.96
CA ILE A 46 1.13 -19.55 -6.64
C ILE A 46 1.34 -18.91 -5.26
N VAL A 47 1.83 -19.65 -4.28
CA VAL A 47 2.17 -19.11 -2.96
C VAL A 47 3.28 -18.07 -3.08
N ASP A 48 4.33 -18.35 -3.84
CA ASP A 48 5.47 -17.46 -4.07
C ASP A 48 5.02 -16.16 -4.76
N LYS A 49 4.18 -16.24 -5.79
CA LYS A 49 3.60 -15.04 -6.45
C LYS A 49 2.76 -14.20 -5.48
N VAL A 50 2.03 -14.82 -4.55
CA VAL A 50 1.27 -14.08 -3.53
C VAL A 50 2.20 -13.40 -2.52
N ARG A 51 3.30 -14.05 -2.12
CA ARG A 51 4.34 -13.47 -1.26
C ARG A 51 5.04 -12.29 -1.93
N GLU A 52 5.50 -12.46 -3.17
CA GLU A 52 6.12 -11.38 -3.94
C GLU A 52 5.18 -10.17 -4.11
N LYS A 53 3.89 -10.46 -4.40
CA LYS A 53 2.88 -9.40 -4.48
C LYS A 53 2.67 -8.70 -3.14
N HIS A 54 2.64 -9.45 -2.03
CA HIS A 54 2.52 -8.89 -0.69
C HIS A 54 3.68 -7.92 -0.41
N ASP A 55 4.92 -8.35 -0.66
CA ASP A 55 6.11 -7.55 -0.35
C ASP A 55 6.16 -6.29 -1.23
N THR A 56 5.85 -6.43 -2.52
CA THR A 56 5.74 -5.29 -3.45
C THR A 56 4.70 -4.27 -2.98
N LEU A 57 3.53 -4.72 -2.53
CA LEU A 57 2.47 -3.84 -2.04
C LEU A 57 2.88 -3.14 -0.73
N GLN A 58 3.55 -3.87 0.16
CA GLN A 58 4.06 -3.33 1.42
C GLN A 58 5.12 -2.24 1.18
N GLU A 59 6.09 -2.49 0.30
CA GLU A 59 7.12 -1.51 -0.06
C GLU A 59 6.51 -0.24 -0.68
N LYS A 60 5.59 -0.40 -1.64
CA LYS A 60 4.91 0.74 -2.26
C LYS A 60 4.14 1.56 -1.23
N LYS A 61 3.38 0.90 -0.36
CA LYS A 61 2.63 1.57 0.71
C LYS A 61 3.55 2.32 1.66
N ALA A 62 4.69 1.73 2.05
CA ALA A 62 5.67 2.39 2.92
C ALA A 62 6.25 3.66 2.27
N ARG A 63 6.59 3.62 0.98
CA ARG A 63 7.06 4.79 0.24
C ARG A 63 6.01 5.91 0.19
N LEU A 64 4.75 5.57 -0.06
CA LEU A 64 3.66 6.57 -0.07
C LEU A 64 3.43 7.17 1.32
N HIS A 65 3.50 6.37 2.39
CA HIS A 65 3.43 6.90 3.76
C HIS A 65 4.57 7.89 4.04
N SER A 66 5.81 7.55 3.68
CA SER A 66 6.94 8.48 3.85
C SER A 66 6.75 9.77 3.07
N ASN A 67 6.20 9.71 1.86
CA ASN A 67 5.89 10.90 1.07
C ASN A 67 4.74 11.72 1.70
N LEU A 68 3.71 11.06 2.21
CA LEU A 68 2.59 11.71 2.90
C LEU A 68 3.07 12.46 4.16
N GLU A 69 3.96 11.85 4.95
CA GLU A 69 4.57 12.50 6.12
C GLU A 69 5.37 13.74 5.73
N LYS A 70 6.14 13.69 4.64
CA LYS A 70 6.83 14.87 4.10
C LYS A 70 5.84 15.95 3.71
N ILE A 71 4.78 15.62 2.97
CA ILE A 71 3.73 16.59 2.59
C ILE A 71 3.14 17.25 3.83
N ARG A 72 2.75 16.48 4.84
CA ARG A 72 2.20 17.01 6.10
C ARG A 72 3.18 17.84 6.92
N THR A 73 4.49 17.63 6.74
CA THR A 73 5.54 18.40 7.41
C THR A 73 5.75 19.77 6.74
N TYR A 74 5.57 19.85 5.42
CA TYR A 74 5.84 21.07 4.63
C TYR A 74 4.59 21.87 4.24
N ALA A 75 3.39 21.31 4.45
CA ALA A 75 2.09 21.96 4.24
C ALA A 75 1.72 22.92 5.37
#